data_AF-A0A5R9ELD0-F1
#
_entry.id   AF-A0A5R9ELD0-F1
#
_cell.length_a   1.000
_cell.length_b   1.000
_cell.length_c   1.000
_cell.angle_alpha   90.00
_cell.angle_beta   90.00
_cell.angle_gamma   90.00
#
_symmetry.space_group_name_H-M   'P 1'
#
loop_
_entity.id
_entity.type
_entity.pdbx_description
1 polymer ?
#
loop_
_entity_poly.entity_id
_entity_poly.type
_entity_poly.pdbx_seq_one_letter_code
_entity_poly.pdbx_strand_id
1 'polypeptide(L)'
;MTVHQLNALLLICSLVLLIAVAAVRISSRSGLPSLLLYLGIGVAIGQDGIFNVKFDNAGLTQVIGYAALVVILAEGGLGTKWKEIKPALPAAAMLSTVGIAVSVGVTAAGAHYLVGLEWQQAVIIGAVVSSTDAAAVFSVLRRVPLPSRITGVLEAESGFNDAPVVILVIALSTTEPVDEWYILVGTILLELAIGAAIGLAVGWLGAYGLRRVALPASGLYPIAVMAIAVTAYAVGALVHGSGFLAVYLAAMVLGNSKLPHWPATRGFADGLGWIAQIGMFVLLGLLVTPHELVRDFWPAVVIGLVLTMAARPLSVVVSLLPFRIPWRERALMSWAGLRGAVPIILATIPLVSGIEGSKRIFNIVFVLVVVYTLIQGPTLPWVAKALKLGNGAEAADLGIESAPLERLRGHLLSVAIPEKSRMHGVEVGELRLPAGAAVTLVVRESESFVPSPTTVLRRGDELLVVATDPVRDAAEARLRAVGQGGKLAGWLGTGG
;
A
#
# COMPACT_ATOMS: atom_id res chain seq x y z
N MET A 1 -16.34 28.54 16.70
CA MET A 1 -17.36 27.72 16.00
C MET A 1 -18.67 27.80 16.78
N THR A 2 -19.77 28.19 16.13
CA THR A 2 -21.12 28.10 16.72
C THR A 2 -21.77 26.75 16.41
N VAL A 3 -22.85 26.37 17.12
CA VAL A 3 -23.59 25.12 16.85
C VAL A 3 -24.12 25.06 15.41
N HIS A 4 -24.55 26.19 14.84
CA HIS A 4 -24.96 26.26 13.44
C HIS A 4 -23.81 26.00 12.46
N GLN A 5 -22.61 26.52 12.75
CA GLN A 5 -21.41 26.23 11.95
C GLN A 5 -20.99 24.76 12.06
N LEU A 6 -21.15 24.15 13.25
CA LEU A 6 -20.92 22.72 13.44
C LEU A 6 -21.91 21.89 12.61
N ASN A 7 -23.20 22.22 12.62
CA ASN A 7 -24.21 21.51 11.83
C ASN A 7 -23.91 21.59 10.32
N ALA A 8 -23.52 22.75 9.82
CA ALA A 8 -23.12 22.93 8.42
C ALA A 8 -21.87 22.11 8.09
N LEU A 9 -20.86 22.12 8.96
CA LEU A 9 -19.64 21.34 8.78
C LEU A 9 -19.92 19.83 8.77
N LEU A 10 -20.73 19.34 9.71
CA LEU A 10 -21.13 17.92 9.77
C LEU A 10 -21.91 17.51 8.51
N LEU A 11 -22.81 18.36 8.03
CA LEU A 11 -23.54 18.10 6.79
C LEU A 11 -22.59 18.01 5.59
N ILE A 12 -21.64 18.94 5.47
CA ILE A 12 -20.65 18.93 4.37
C ILE A 12 -19.77 17.67 4.47
N CYS A 13 -19.17 17.40 5.64
CA CYS A 13 -18.31 16.23 5.83
C CYS A 13 -19.03 14.91 5.55
N SER A 14 -20.27 14.75 6.03
CA SER A 14 -21.07 13.54 5.78
C SER A 14 -21.45 13.42 4.30
N LEU A 15 -21.86 14.51 3.65
CA LEU A 15 -22.17 14.50 2.22
C LEU A 15 -20.95 14.15 1.37
N VAL A 16 -19.79 14.74 1.67
CA VAL A 16 -18.51 14.44 1.02
C VAL A 16 -18.15 12.96 1.16
N LEU A 17 -18.27 12.40 2.38
CA LEU A 17 -18.02 10.97 2.61
C LEU A 17 -18.99 10.09 1.82
N LEU A 18 -20.30 10.40 1.83
CA LEU A 18 -21.30 9.65 1.07
C LEU A 18 -21.05 9.71 -0.44
N ILE A 19 -20.70 10.89 -0.97
CA ILE A 19 -20.33 11.06 -2.38
C ILE A 19 -19.06 10.28 -2.69
N ALA A 20 -18.04 10.33 -1.83
CA ALA A 20 -16.80 9.58 -2.02
C ALA A 20 -17.05 8.07 -2.05
N VAL A 21 -17.89 7.55 -1.15
CA VAL A 21 -18.29 6.13 -1.14
C VAL A 21 -19.06 5.77 -2.42
N ALA A 22 -20.00 6.60 -2.87
CA ALA A 22 -20.69 6.39 -4.14
C ALA A 22 -19.73 6.42 -5.34
N ALA A 23 -18.74 7.33 -5.33
CA ALA A 23 -17.73 7.48 -6.37
C ALA A 23 -16.83 6.24 -6.49
N VAL A 24 -16.57 5.48 -5.42
CA VAL A 24 -15.84 4.19 -5.47
C VAL A 24 -16.48 3.23 -6.47
N ARG A 25 -17.82 3.15 -6.47
CA ARG A 25 -18.55 2.25 -7.37
C ARG A 25 -18.31 2.62 -8.84
N ILE A 26 -18.22 3.91 -9.14
CA ILE A 26 -17.93 4.43 -10.48
C ILE A 26 -16.45 4.17 -10.84
N SER A 27 -15.54 4.43 -9.91
CA SER A 27 -14.09 4.18 -10.04
C SER A 27 -13.77 2.73 -10.41
N SER A 28 -14.49 1.78 -9.79
CA SER A 28 -14.27 0.35 -10.03
C SER A 28 -14.44 -0.09 -11.49
N ARG A 29 -15.06 0.75 -12.33
CA ARG A 29 -15.26 0.52 -13.77
C ARG A 29 -14.27 1.27 -14.67
N SER A 30 -13.71 2.39 -14.23
CA SER A 30 -12.90 3.27 -15.09
C SER A 30 -11.42 2.88 -15.20
N GLY A 31 -10.94 1.96 -14.35
CA GLY A 31 -9.53 1.55 -14.33
C GLY A 31 -8.56 2.64 -13.83
N LEU A 32 -9.08 3.80 -13.43
CA LEU A 32 -8.34 4.89 -12.83
C LEU A 32 -8.23 4.70 -11.30
N PRO A 33 -7.12 5.14 -10.68
CA PRO A 33 -6.99 5.16 -9.23
C PRO A 33 -8.14 5.96 -8.58
N SER A 34 -8.84 5.36 -7.62
CA SER A 34 -9.93 6.00 -6.87
C SER A 34 -9.51 7.31 -6.20
N LEU A 35 -8.22 7.42 -5.87
CA LEU A 35 -7.57 8.56 -5.26
C LEU A 35 -7.73 9.86 -6.05
N LEU A 36 -7.65 9.78 -7.38
CA LEU A 36 -7.82 10.96 -8.24
C LEU A 36 -9.26 11.48 -8.22
N LEU A 37 -10.24 10.61 -7.99
CA LEU A 37 -11.63 11.05 -7.87
C LEU A 37 -11.85 11.82 -6.59
N TYR A 38 -11.27 11.38 -5.46
CA TYR A 38 -11.37 12.11 -4.19
C TYR A 38 -10.68 13.47 -4.27
N LEU A 39 -9.51 13.51 -4.91
CA LEU A 39 -8.81 14.76 -5.19
C LEU A 39 -9.66 15.70 -6.04
N GLY A 40 -10.27 15.18 -7.11
CA GLY A 40 -11.16 15.93 -7.98
C GLY A 40 -12.42 16.45 -7.26
N ILE A 41 -12.98 15.67 -6.34
CA ILE A 41 -14.09 16.12 -5.46
C ILE A 41 -13.60 17.30 -4.59
N GLY A 42 -12.42 17.19 -3.99
CA GLY A 42 -11.82 18.28 -3.22
C GLY A 42 -11.64 19.56 -4.04
N VAL A 43 -11.07 19.46 -5.24
CA VAL A 43 -10.89 20.59 -6.17
C VAL A 43 -12.24 21.18 -6.61
N ALA A 44 -13.24 20.34 -6.88
CA ALA A 44 -14.57 20.80 -7.27
C ALA A 44 -15.32 21.52 -6.14
N ILE A 45 -15.02 21.22 -4.88
CA ILE A 45 -15.58 21.93 -3.73
C ILE A 45 -14.77 23.19 -3.40
N GLY A 46 -13.45 23.13 -3.61
CA GLY A 46 -12.49 24.15 -3.24
C GLY A 46 -12.60 25.44 -4.03
N GLN A 47 -11.55 26.25 -3.93
CA GLN A 47 -11.46 27.54 -4.60
C GLN A 47 -11.51 27.36 -6.13
N ASP A 48 -12.26 28.22 -6.83
CA ASP A 48 -12.59 28.11 -8.26
C ASP A 48 -13.43 26.88 -8.65
N GLY A 49 -13.86 26.07 -7.67
CA GLY A 49 -14.79 24.98 -7.85
C GLY A 49 -16.27 25.42 -7.88
N ILE A 50 -17.17 24.44 -7.89
CA ILE A 50 -18.63 24.62 -7.93
C ILE A 50 -19.14 25.40 -6.70
N PHE A 51 -18.58 25.11 -5.52
CA PHE A 51 -18.99 25.71 -4.25
C PHE A 51 -18.10 26.88 -3.81
N ASN A 52 -16.97 27.10 -4.48
CA ASN A 52 -15.99 28.15 -4.23
C ASN A 52 -15.60 28.28 -2.74
N VAL A 53 -15.38 27.14 -2.07
CA VAL A 53 -14.98 27.12 -0.66
C VAL A 53 -13.51 27.53 -0.57
N LYS A 54 -13.27 28.73 -0.02
CA LYS A 54 -11.90 29.22 0.23
C LYS A 54 -11.32 28.50 1.44
N PHE A 55 -10.35 27.64 1.21
CA PHE A 55 -9.62 26.93 2.25
C PHE A 55 -8.12 27.19 2.10
N ASP A 56 -7.59 28.06 2.95
CA ASP A 56 -6.19 28.52 2.90
C ASP A 56 -5.47 28.24 4.23
N ASN A 57 -5.53 26.99 4.69
CA ASN A 57 -4.85 26.57 5.92
C ASN A 57 -3.96 25.35 5.67
N ALA A 58 -2.76 25.63 5.16
CA ALA A 58 -1.73 24.62 4.92
C ALA A 58 -1.31 23.90 6.21
N GLY A 59 -1.25 24.60 7.35
CA GLY A 59 -0.88 24.02 8.64
C GLY A 59 -1.90 22.98 9.14
N LEU A 60 -3.19 23.31 9.07
CA LEU A 60 -4.26 22.36 9.39
C LEU A 60 -4.24 21.16 8.43
N THR A 61 -4.01 21.42 7.14
CA THR A 61 -3.89 20.35 6.13
C THR A 61 -2.74 19.41 6.43
N GLN A 62 -1.58 19.95 6.80
CA GLN A 62 -0.40 19.18 7.18
C GLN A 62 -0.70 18.30 8.40
N VAL A 63 -1.29 18.85 9.46
CA VAL A 63 -1.59 18.12 10.70
C VAL A 63 -2.59 16.98 10.45
N ILE A 64 -3.69 17.27 9.74
CA ILE A 64 -4.68 16.25 9.39
C ILE A 64 -4.08 15.22 8.43
N GLY A 65 -3.26 15.67 7.47
CA GLY A 65 -2.54 14.82 6.53
C GLY A 65 -1.59 13.85 7.25
N TYR A 66 -0.85 14.31 8.26
CA TYR A 66 0.01 13.46 9.07
C TYR A 66 -0.81 12.46 9.89
N ALA A 67 -1.89 12.90 10.53
CA ALA A 67 -2.77 11.99 11.28
C ALA A 67 -3.36 10.90 10.36
N ALA A 68 -3.79 11.27 9.16
CA ALA A 68 -4.28 10.33 8.17
C ALA A 68 -3.17 9.40 7.65
N LEU A 69 -1.95 9.92 7.44
CA LEU A 69 -0.79 9.11 7.01
C LEU A 69 -0.41 8.07 8.07
N VAL A 70 -0.47 8.42 9.35
CA VAL A 70 -0.26 7.46 10.46
C VAL A 70 -1.26 6.30 10.38
N VAL A 71 -2.54 6.60 10.12
CA VAL A 71 -3.58 5.57 9.98
C VAL A 71 -3.36 4.73 8.73
N ILE A 72 -2.98 5.33 7.60
CA ILE A 72 -2.71 4.62 6.33
C ILE A 72 -1.51 3.69 6.49
N LEU A 73 -0.41 4.15 7.11
CA LEU A 73 0.76 3.31 7.35
C LEU A 73 0.49 2.21 8.37
N ALA A 74 -0.37 2.47 9.36
CA ALA A 74 -0.82 1.43 10.29
C ALA A 74 -1.67 0.36 9.57
N GLU A 75 -2.60 0.75 8.72
CA GLU A 75 -3.40 -0.18 7.89
C GLU A 75 -2.50 -1.00 6.95
N GLY A 76 -1.60 -0.33 6.23
CA GLY A 76 -0.65 -0.99 5.33
C GLY A 76 0.28 -1.96 6.08
N GLY A 77 0.86 -1.53 7.20
CA GLY A 77 1.71 -2.37 8.04
C GLY A 77 0.97 -3.59 8.58
N LEU A 78 -0.30 -3.46 9.01
CA LEU A 78 -1.10 -4.61 9.44
C LEU A 78 -1.35 -5.62 8.32
N GLY A 79 -1.40 -5.18 7.06
CA GLY A 79 -1.67 -6.03 5.89
C GLY A 79 -0.44 -6.77 5.40
N THR A 80 0.73 -6.20 5.67
CA THR A 80 2.02 -6.74 5.29
C THR A 80 2.30 -8.10 5.90
N LYS A 81 2.56 -9.10 5.05
CA LYS A 81 2.93 -10.46 5.46
C LYS A 81 4.45 -10.61 5.54
N TRP A 82 4.98 -10.89 6.73
CA TRP A 82 6.42 -11.04 6.96
C TRP A 82 7.08 -12.12 6.10
N LYS A 83 6.37 -13.22 5.82
CA LYS A 83 6.88 -14.30 4.97
C LYS A 83 7.13 -13.85 3.52
N GLU A 84 6.36 -12.87 3.04
CA GLU A 84 6.43 -12.35 1.67
C GLU A 84 7.46 -11.21 1.55
N ILE A 85 7.58 -10.36 2.59
CA ILE A 85 8.56 -9.25 2.61
C ILE A 85 9.98 -9.70 2.97
N LYS A 86 10.17 -10.66 3.88
CA LYS A 86 11.50 -11.07 4.35
C LYS A 86 12.51 -11.36 3.21
N PRO A 87 12.15 -12.06 2.12
CA PRO A 87 13.05 -12.28 0.99
C PRO A 87 13.34 -11.01 0.15
N ALA A 88 12.42 -10.03 0.17
CA ALA A 88 12.50 -8.79 -0.59
C ALA A 88 13.20 -7.65 0.18
N LEU A 89 13.34 -7.78 1.50
CA LEU A 89 13.86 -6.73 2.41
C LEU A 89 15.19 -6.10 1.95
N PRO A 90 16.22 -6.85 1.52
CA PRO A 90 17.49 -6.25 1.11
C PRO A 90 17.36 -5.39 -0.15
N ALA A 91 16.53 -5.82 -1.10
CA ALA A 91 16.26 -5.07 -2.32
C ALA A 91 15.45 -3.80 -2.03
N ALA A 92 14.42 -3.91 -1.19
CA ALA A 92 13.62 -2.79 -0.73
C ALA A 92 14.45 -1.75 0.03
N ALA A 93 15.35 -2.19 0.92
CA ALA A 93 16.25 -1.30 1.65
C ALA A 93 17.23 -0.55 0.73
N MET A 94 17.74 -1.19 -0.33
CA MET A 94 18.58 -0.52 -1.33
C MET A 94 17.80 0.47 -2.20
N LEU A 95 16.52 0.18 -2.49
CA LEU A 95 15.63 1.12 -3.17
C LEU A 95 15.30 2.32 -2.28
N SER A 96 15.02 2.09 -1.00
CA SER A 96 14.69 3.13 -0.01
C SER A 96 15.89 3.91 0.52
N THR A 97 17.10 3.68 0.02
CA THR A 97 18.31 4.43 0.41
C THR A 97 19.02 4.95 -0.83
N VAL A 98 19.74 4.09 -1.54
CA VAL A 98 20.47 4.43 -2.77
C VAL A 98 19.48 4.86 -3.86
N GLY A 99 18.34 4.19 -3.96
CA GLY A 99 17.34 4.48 -4.98
C GLY A 99 16.73 5.88 -4.79
N ILE A 100 16.44 6.26 -3.54
CA ILE A 100 16.02 7.62 -3.19
C ILE A 100 17.12 8.62 -3.57
N ALA A 101 18.35 8.42 -3.10
CA ALA A 101 19.44 9.36 -3.36
C ALA A 101 19.66 9.61 -4.86
N VAL A 102 19.64 8.55 -5.67
CA VAL A 102 19.73 8.63 -7.14
C VAL A 102 18.50 9.35 -7.71
N SER A 103 17.29 8.99 -7.27
CA SER A 103 16.06 9.59 -7.77
C SER A 103 16.00 11.08 -7.46
N VAL A 104 16.36 11.49 -6.25
CA VAL A 104 16.44 12.89 -5.83
C VAL A 104 17.47 13.64 -6.66
N GLY A 105 18.70 13.11 -6.78
CA GLY A 105 19.77 13.76 -7.53
C GLY A 105 19.42 14.00 -9.00
N VAL A 106 18.90 12.98 -9.69
CA VAL A 106 18.51 13.10 -11.11
C VAL A 106 17.33 14.04 -11.30
N THR A 107 16.32 13.94 -10.44
CA THR A 107 15.11 14.78 -10.55
C THR A 107 15.42 16.24 -10.20
N ALA A 108 16.26 16.48 -9.18
CA ALA A 108 16.73 17.81 -8.82
C ALA A 108 17.58 18.43 -9.93
N ALA A 109 18.51 17.67 -10.52
CA ALA A 109 19.28 18.15 -11.67
C ALA A 109 18.36 18.52 -12.84
N GLY A 110 17.36 17.69 -13.16
CA GLY A 110 16.36 18.00 -14.19
C GLY A 110 15.54 19.25 -13.87
N ALA A 111 15.09 19.40 -12.62
CA ALA A 111 14.34 20.57 -12.17
C ALA A 111 15.17 21.87 -12.22
N HIS A 112 16.45 21.81 -11.85
CA HIS A 112 17.34 22.97 -11.93
C HIS A 112 17.65 23.34 -13.38
N TYR A 113 18.15 22.40 -14.19
CA TYR A 113 18.66 22.70 -15.53
C TYR A 113 17.57 22.87 -16.60
N LEU A 114 16.43 22.17 -16.51
CA LEU A 114 15.38 22.22 -17.54
C LEU A 114 14.28 23.23 -17.21
N VAL A 115 14.00 23.47 -15.93
CA VAL A 115 12.91 24.37 -15.47
C VAL A 115 13.45 25.69 -14.91
N GLY A 116 14.73 25.74 -14.52
CA GLY A 116 15.37 26.94 -13.97
C GLY A 116 15.03 27.19 -12.51
N LEU A 117 14.70 26.14 -11.73
CA LEU A 117 14.47 26.28 -10.29
C LEU A 117 15.78 26.41 -9.54
N GLU A 118 15.78 27.07 -8.39
CA GLU A 118 16.95 27.11 -7.51
C GLU A 118 17.27 25.71 -6.95
N TRP A 119 18.53 25.46 -6.60
CA TRP A 119 18.97 24.15 -6.10
C TRP A 119 18.16 23.67 -4.90
N GLN A 120 17.88 24.56 -3.94
CA GLN A 120 17.08 24.19 -2.77
C GLN A 120 15.68 23.71 -3.17
N GLN A 121 14.98 24.47 -4.03
CA GLN A 121 13.65 24.09 -4.53
C GLN A 121 13.69 22.80 -5.34
N ALA A 122 14.71 22.62 -6.18
CA ALA A 122 14.89 21.45 -7.02
C ALA A 122 15.14 20.17 -6.21
N VAL A 123 15.97 20.24 -5.16
CA VAL A 123 16.23 19.10 -4.26
C VAL A 123 14.99 18.80 -3.41
N ILE A 124 14.27 19.81 -2.90
CA ILE A 124 13.00 19.59 -2.18
C ILE A 124 11.99 18.89 -3.08
N ILE A 125 11.79 19.37 -4.32
CA ILE A 125 10.88 18.70 -5.28
C ILE A 125 11.34 17.27 -5.52
N GLY A 126 12.63 17.06 -5.81
CA GLY A 126 13.21 15.73 -6.02
C GLY A 126 12.97 14.78 -4.85
N ALA A 127 13.15 15.26 -3.61
CA ALA A 127 12.88 14.52 -2.38
C ALA A 127 11.40 14.15 -2.29
N VAL A 128 10.51 15.15 -2.35
CA VAL A 128 9.06 14.96 -2.22
C VAL A 128 8.52 13.94 -3.24
N VAL A 129 8.91 14.04 -4.52
CA VAL A 129 8.38 13.18 -5.59
C VAL A 129 9.04 11.81 -5.69
N SER A 130 10.06 11.55 -4.86
CA SER A 130 10.72 10.24 -4.75
C SER A 130 9.91 9.25 -3.90
N SER A 131 9.02 9.72 -3.03
CA SER A 131 8.06 8.87 -2.31
C SER A 131 7.04 8.25 -3.29
N THR A 132 6.79 6.96 -3.13
CA THR A 132 5.94 6.13 -4.00
C THR A 132 4.82 5.50 -3.17
N ASP A 133 3.62 5.38 -3.75
CA ASP A 133 2.44 4.87 -3.05
C ASP A 133 2.04 3.47 -3.54
N ALA A 134 2.32 2.46 -2.73
CA ALA A 134 1.93 1.07 -3.01
C ALA A 134 0.41 0.88 -3.09
N ALA A 135 -0.39 1.61 -2.30
CA ALA A 135 -1.84 1.49 -2.34
C ALA A 135 -2.38 1.94 -3.71
N ALA A 136 -1.84 3.02 -4.27
CA ALA A 136 -2.16 3.46 -5.63
C ALA A 136 -1.81 2.39 -6.67
N VAL A 137 -0.61 1.82 -6.58
CA VAL A 137 -0.11 0.75 -7.46
C VAL A 137 -1.01 -0.49 -7.41
N PHE A 138 -1.30 -1.00 -6.21
CA PHE A 138 -2.09 -2.21 -6.03
C PHE A 138 -3.57 -2.00 -6.33
N SER A 139 -4.11 -0.80 -6.14
CA SER A 139 -5.50 -0.50 -6.53
C SER A 139 -5.72 -0.70 -8.04
N VAL A 140 -4.73 -0.30 -8.84
CA VAL A 140 -4.72 -0.43 -10.31
C VAL A 140 -4.39 -1.86 -10.74
N LEU A 141 -3.42 -2.49 -10.09
CA LEU A 141 -2.94 -3.82 -10.42
C LEU A 141 -3.76 -4.96 -9.79
N ARG A 142 -4.83 -4.66 -9.05
CA ARG A 142 -5.67 -5.66 -8.36
C ARG A 142 -6.18 -6.79 -9.27
N ARG A 143 -6.32 -6.54 -10.58
CA ARG A 143 -6.78 -7.51 -11.58
C ARG A 143 -5.66 -8.21 -12.36
N VAL A 144 -4.40 -7.89 -12.07
CA VAL A 144 -3.24 -8.48 -12.73
C VAL A 144 -2.51 -9.33 -11.69
N PRO A 145 -2.50 -10.67 -11.81
CA PRO A 145 -1.71 -11.50 -10.92
C PRO A 145 -0.24 -11.14 -11.13
N LEU A 146 0.44 -10.69 -10.08
CA LEU A 146 1.87 -10.40 -10.10
C LEU A 146 2.61 -11.41 -9.24
N PRO A 147 3.87 -11.75 -9.58
CA PRO A 147 4.70 -12.58 -8.72
C PRO A 147 4.82 -11.96 -7.32
N SER A 148 4.65 -12.78 -6.28
CA SER A 148 4.78 -12.38 -4.87
C SER A 148 6.05 -11.60 -4.55
N ARG A 149 7.16 -11.88 -5.27
CA ARG A 149 8.41 -11.13 -5.16
C ARG A 149 8.28 -9.65 -5.56
N ILE A 150 7.56 -9.35 -6.65
CA ILE A 150 7.38 -7.96 -7.10
C ILE A 150 6.48 -7.22 -6.13
N THR A 151 5.36 -7.84 -5.75
CA THR A 151 4.41 -7.30 -4.78
C THR A 151 5.11 -6.99 -3.45
N GLY A 152 5.87 -7.94 -2.93
CA GLY A 152 6.62 -7.76 -1.67
C GLY A 152 7.69 -6.67 -1.76
N VAL A 153 8.40 -6.53 -2.89
CA VAL A 153 9.37 -5.42 -3.08
C VAL A 153 8.67 -4.07 -3.14
N LEU A 154 7.59 -3.93 -3.92
CA LEU A 154 6.87 -2.67 -4.07
C LEU A 154 6.19 -2.22 -2.77
N GLU A 155 5.62 -3.17 -2.02
CA GLU A 155 5.00 -2.91 -0.71
C GLU A 155 6.05 -2.47 0.31
N ALA A 156 7.16 -3.21 0.42
CA ALA A 156 8.27 -2.87 1.30
C ALA A 156 8.92 -1.53 0.92
N GLU A 157 9.08 -1.28 -0.38
CA GLU A 157 9.65 -0.03 -0.87
C GLU A 157 8.78 1.17 -0.47
N SER A 158 7.47 1.12 -0.72
CA SER A 158 6.58 2.22 -0.35
C SER A 158 6.60 2.51 1.16
N GLY A 159 6.50 1.47 2.00
CA GLY A 159 6.53 1.64 3.46
C GLY A 159 7.87 2.17 3.99
N PHE A 160 9.00 1.78 3.39
CA PHE A 160 10.33 2.21 3.84
C PHE A 160 10.81 3.51 3.23
N ASN A 161 10.27 3.93 2.09
CA ASN A 161 10.66 5.14 1.39
C ASN A 161 10.08 6.40 2.04
N ASP A 162 8.87 6.31 2.61
CA ASP A 162 8.20 7.49 3.18
C ASP A 162 8.97 8.12 4.35
N ALA A 163 9.53 7.32 5.26
CA ALA A 163 10.23 7.81 6.44
C ALA A 163 11.51 8.62 6.10
N PRO A 164 12.48 8.10 5.32
CA PRO A 164 13.64 8.87 4.89
C PRO A 164 13.27 10.14 4.10
N VAL A 165 12.26 10.07 3.24
CA VAL A 165 11.82 11.22 2.44
C VAL A 165 11.26 12.33 3.33
N VAL A 166 10.42 12.00 4.31
CA VAL A 166 9.90 12.97 5.28
C VAL A 166 11.04 13.70 5.97
N ILE A 167 12.02 12.95 6.50
CA ILE A 167 13.16 13.53 7.23
C ILE A 167 13.98 14.45 6.30
N LEU A 168 14.26 13.99 5.08
CA LEU A 168 14.99 14.77 4.08
C LEU A 168 14.23 16.06 3.73
N VAL A 169 12.92 16.01 3.55
CA VAL A 169 12.11 17.20 3.23
C VAL A 169 12.05 18.17 4.42
N ILE A 170 11.96 17.68 5.65
CA ILE A 170 12.01 18.53 6.85
C ILE A 170 13.37 19.23 6.94
N ALA A 171 14.47 18.48 6.84
CA ALA A 171 15.83 19.01 6.95
C ALA A 171 16.17 20.03 5.85
N LEU A 172 15.62 19.87 4.64
CA LEU A 172 15.81 20.84 3.55
C LEU A 172 14.85 22.03 3.66
N SER A 173 13.80 21.89 4.45
CA SER A 173 12.77 22.91 4.66
C SER A 173 13.03 23.84 5.85
N THR A 174 14.09 23.62 6.62
CA THR A 174 14.51 24.51 7.70
C THR A 174 15.39 25.64 7.17
N THR A 175 15.25 26.84 7.74
CA THR A 175 16.06 28.02 7.41
C THR A 175 17.42 28.06 8.08
N GLU A 176 17.69 27.14 9.01
CA GLU A 176 19.01 26.97 9.60
C GLU A 176 20.00 26.41 8.55
N PRO A 177 21.29 26.80 8.61
CA PRO A 177 22.31 26.23 7.73
C PRO A 177 22.26 24.72 7.82
N VAL A 178 22.10 24.05 6.67
CA VAL A 178 22.19 22.59 6.63
C VAL A 178 23.58 22.23 7.13
N ASP A 179 23.63 21.48 8.23
CA ASP A 179 24.86 20.88 8.73
C ASP A 179 25.57 20.12 7.59
N GLU A 180 26.88 19.91 7.72
CA GLU A 180 27.65 19.19 6.69
C GLU A 180 26.94 17.89 6.27
N TRP A 181 27.01 17.54 4.98
CA TRP A 181 26.20 16.47 4.37
C TRP A 181 26.27 15.12 5.12
N TYR A 182 27.38 14.84 5.80
CA TYR A 182 27.55 13.62 6.61
C TYR A 182 26.73 13.66 7.92
N ILE A 183 26.50 14.83 8.50
CA ILE A 183 25.64 15.01 9.68
C ILE A 183 24.20 14.72 9.28
N LEU A 184 23.72 15.29 8.16
CA LEU A 184 22.38 15.00 7.65
C LEU A 184 22.15 13.50 7.43
N VAL A 185 23.10 12.82 6.79
CA VAL A 185 23.04 11.36 6.59
C VAL A 185 23.06 10.62 7.94
N GLY A 186 23.90 11.05 8.88
CA GLY A 186 23.96 10.51 10.23
C GLY A 186 22.64 10.65 11.00
N THR A 187 22.02 11.83 10.91
CA THR A 187 20.71 12.13 11.51
C THR A 187 19.63 11.26 10.90
N ILE A 188 19.53 11.17 9.57
CA ILE A 188 18.56 10.29 8.90
C ILE A 188 18.72 8.84 9.37
N LEU A 189 19.95 8.32 9.38
CA LEU A 189 20.21 6.96 9.83
C LEU A 189 19.85 6.74 11.30
N LEU A 190 20.15 7.71 12.16
CA LEU A 190 19.83 7.65 13.59
C LEU A 190 18.32 7.70 13.82
N GLU A 191 17.60 8.64 13.20
CA GLU A 191 16.15 8.76 13.34
C GLU A 191 15.43 7.51 12.84
N LEU A 192 15.88 6.92 11.73
CA LEU A 192 15.36 5.65 11.23
C LEU A 192 15.68 4.50 12.19
N ALA A 193 16.89 4.43 12.76
CA ALA A 193 17.25 3.40 13.72
C ALA A 193 16.42 3.49 15.01
N ILE A 194 16.23 4.70 15.55
CA ILE A 194 15.39 4.96 16.73
C ILE A 194 13.94 4.61 16.44
N GLY A 195 13.39 5.10 15.32
CA GLY A 195 12.03 4.79 14.89
C GLY A 195 11.82 3.27 14.70
N ALA A 196 12.80 2.58 14.12
CA ALA A 196 12.74 1.14 13.95
C ALA A 196 12.75 0.39 15.29
N ALA A 197 13.65 0.76 16.20
CA ALA A 197 13.74 0.16 17.52
C ALA A 197 12.45 0.36 18.32
N ILE A 198 11.88 1.57 18.30
CA ILE A 198 10.62 1.89 18.98
C ILE A 198 9.45 1.11 18.35
N GLY A 199 9.34 1.09 17.02
CA GLY A 199 8.28 0.37 16.33
C GLY A 199 8.29 -1.13 16.63
N LEU A 200 9.47 -1.76 16.59
CA LEU A 200 9.63 -3.17 16.93
C LEU A 200 9.32 -3.44 18.40
N ALA A 201 9.80 -2.59 19.32
CA ALA A 201 9.56 -2.74 20.75
C ALA A 201 8.07 -2.57 21.10
N VAL A 202 7.43 -1.50 20.62
CA VAL A 202 6.00 -1.22 20.87
C VAL A 202 5.12 -2.28 20.22
N GLY A 203 5.41 -2.70 18.99
CA GLY A 203 4.69 -3.78 18.32
C GLY A 203 4.79 -5.11 19.05
N TRP A 204 5.99 -5.46 19.53
CA TRP A 204 6.21 -6.70 20.29
C TRP A 204 5.54 -6.68 21.67
N LEU A 205 5.69 -5.59 22.43
CA LEU A 205 5.03 -5.39 23.73
C LEU A 205 3.50 -5.36 23.58
N GLY A 206 3.00 -4.68 22.54
CA GLY A 206 1.59 -4.63 22.22
C GLY A 206 1.01 -6.00 21.88
N ALA A 207 1.72 -6.78 21.04
CA ALA A 207 1.33 -8.14 20.71
C ALA A 207 1.32 -9.05 21.95
N TYR A 208 2.33 -8.93 22.81
CA TYR A 208 2.42 -9.67 24.05
C TYR A 208 1.27 -9.33 25.00
N GLY A 209 0.96 -8.04 25.17
CA GLY A 209 -0.14 -7.56 26.00
C GLY A 209 -1.49 -8.05 25.49
N LEU A 210 -1.78 -7.85 24.20
CA LEU A 210 -3.05 -8.25 23.59
C LEU A 210 -3.30 -9.76 23.60
N ARG A 211 -2.24 -10.58 23.60
CA ARG A 211 -2.39 -12.04 23.75
C ARG A 211 -2.72 -12.49 25.16
N ARG A 212 -2.42 -11.67 26.17
CA ARG A 212 -2.64 -11.98 27.60
C ARG A 212 -3.88 -11.31 28.18
N VAL A 213 -4.29 -10.20 27.60
CA VAL A 213 -5.47 -9.45 28.04
C VAL A 213 -6.70 -10.01 27.32
N ALA A 214 -7.60 -10.64 28.08
CA ALA A 214 -8.93 -10.98 27.59
C ALA A 214 -9.81 -9.73 27.65
N LEU A 215 -9.89 -8.98 26.54
CA LEU A 215 -10.80 -7.84 26.47
C LEU A 215 -12.26 -8.31 26.50
N PRO A 216 -13.15 -7.63 27.23
CA PRO A 216 -14.53 -8.05 27.46
C PRO A 216 -15.41 -7.99 26.20
N ALA A 217 -15.01 -7.23 25.19
CA ALA A 217 -15.71 -7.12 23.91
C ALA A 217 -14.72 -7.27 22.74
N SER A 218 -15.13 -8.03 21.72
CA SER A 218 -14.34 -8.26 20.50
C SER A 218 -13.99 -6.97 19.76
N GLY A 219 -14.89 -5.99 19.78
CA GLY A 219 -14.68 -4.66 19.17
C GLY A 219 -13.58 -3.81 19.83
N LEU A 220 -13.13 -4.17 21.04
CA LEU A 220 -12.03 -3.45 21.70
C LEU A 220 -10.65 -3.86 21.17
N TYR A 221 -10.51 -5.05 20.57
CA TYR A 221 -9.23 -5.51 19.99
C TYR A 221 -8.78 -4.61 18.83
N PRO A 222 -9.61 -4.33 17.80
CA PRO A 222 -9.24 -3.39 16.73
C PRO A 222 -8.81 -2.01 17.23
N ILE A 223 -9.56 -1.46 18.20
CA ILE A 223 -9.27 -0.14 18.79
C ILE A 223 -7.90 -0.17 19.48
N ALA A 224 -7.63 -1.20 20.29
CA ALA A 224 -6.36 -1.33 20.98
C ALA A 224 -5.18 -1.50 20.01
N VAL A 225 -5.33 -2.28 18.93
CA VAL A 225 -4.30 -2.44 17.90
C VAL A 225 -3.97 -1.10 17.23
N MET A 226 -4.99 -0.34 16.82
CA MET A 226 -4.77 0.98 16.23
C MET A 226 -4.18 1.98 17.22
N ALA A 227 -4.62 1.95 18.48
CA ALA A 227 -4.05 2.80 19.52
C ALA A 227 -2.56 2.48 19.78
N ILE A 228 -2.16 1.21 19.78
CA ILE A 228 -0.75 0.80 19.93
C ILE A 228 0.07 1.27 18.72
N ALA A 229 -0.47 1.14 17.50
CA ALA A 229 0.19 1.62 16.29
C ALA A 229 0.41 3.15 16.33
N VAL A 230 -0.61 3.92 16.69
CA VAL A 230 -0.51 5.39 16.88
C VAL A 230 0.45 5.75 18.02
N THR A 231 0.46 4.97 19.10
CA THR A 231 1.43 5.15 20.21
C THR A 231 2.85 4.98 19.72
N ALA A 232 3.13 4.01 18.84
CA ALA A 232 4.46 3.84 18.25
C ALA A 232 4.90 5.07 17.45
N TYR A 233 3.99 5.69 16.67
CA TYR A 233 4.25 6.96 16.00
C TYR A 233 4.59 8.07 17.01
N ALA A 234 3.73 8.25 18.02
CA ALA A 234 3.86 9.35 18.98
C ALA A 234 5.16 9.22 19.80
N VAL A 235 5.46 8.03 20.33
CA VAL A 235 6.70 7.77 21.07
C VAL A 235 7.92 7.92 20.16
N GLY A 236 7.84 7.42 18.92
CA GLY A 236 8.89 7.60 17.91
C GLY A 236 9.21 9.07 17.67
N ALA A 237 8.18 9.86 17.37
CA ALA A 237 8.32 11.29 17.11
C ALA A 237 8.83 12.08 18.34
N LEU A 238 8.37 11.74 19.56
CA LEU A 238 8.80 12.43 20.80
C LEU A 238 10.28 12.20 21.15
N VAL A 239 10.87 11.09 20.73
CA VAL A 239 12.29 10.76 20.98
C VAL A 239 13.17 11.19 19.80
N HIS A 240 12.67 12.07 18.92
CA HIS A 240 13.36 12.46 17.68
C HIS A 240 13.73 11.25 16.80
N GLY A 241 12.85 10.25 16.73
CA GLY A 241 12.95 9.16 15.77
C GLY A 241 11.87 9.29 14.68
N SER A 242 11.99 8.48 13.64
CA SER A 242 10.98 8.41 12.59
C SER A 242 9.68 7.77 13.10
N GLY A 243 8.72 8.60 13.51
CA GLY A 243 7.40 8.15 13.94
C GLY A 243 6.68 7.34 12.85
N PHE A 244 6.81 7.73 11.58
CA PHE A 244 6.19 7.03 10.44
C PHE A 244 6.74 5.61 10.27
N LEU A 245 8.06 5.42 10.40
CA LEU A 245 8.65 4.08 10.40
C LEU A 245 8.22 3.27 11.63
N ALA A 246 8.16 3.93 12.80
CA ALA A 246 7.75 3.28 14.04
C ALA A 246 6.33 2.71 13.97
N VAL A 247 5.36 3.46 13.45
CA VAL A 247 3.99 2.96 13.27
C VAL A 247 3.91 1.83 12.25
N TYR A 248 4.60 1.95 11.10
CA TYR A 248 4.60 0.90 10.09
C TYR A 248 5.16 -0.41 10.63
N LEU A 249 6.31 -0.38 11.31
CA LEU A 249 6.91 -1.59 11.88
C LEU A 249 6.09 -2.15 13.06
N ALA A 250 5.54 -1.29 13.92
CA ALA A 250 4.67 -1.75 15.01
C ALA A 250 3.42 -2.46 14.48
N ALA A 251 2.77 -1.86 13.48
CA ALA A 251 1.63 -2.43 12.78
C ALA A 251 1.99 -3.76 12.10
N MET A 252 3.13 -3.83 11.42
CA MET A 252 3.64 -5.07 10.81
C MET A 252 3.87 -6.18 11.84
N VAL A 253 4.47 -5.87 12.99
CA VAL A 253 4.66 -6.84 14.07
C VAL A 253 3.32 -7.33 14.61
N LEU A 254 2.36 -6.42 14.85
CA LEU A 254 1.02 -6.76 15.33
C LEU A 254 0.26 -7.63 14.32
N GLY A 255 0.32 -7.29 13.02
CA GLY A 255 -0.35 -8.02 11.95
C GLY A 255 0.16 -9.45 11.79
N ASN A 256 1.46 -9.67 12.03
CA ASN A 256 2.08 -11.00 11.96
C ASN A 256 2.03 -11.78 13.29
N SER A 257 1.39 -11.22 14.32
CA SER A 257 1.37 -11.79 15.67
C SER A 257 0.15 -12.66 15.98
N LYS A 258 -0.61 -13.15 14.99
CA LYS A 258 -1.77 -14.06 15.20
C LYS A 258 -2.68 -13.61 16.37
N LEU A 259 -3.08 -12.35 16.37
CA LEU A 259 -3.88 -11.76 17.44
C LEU A 259 -5.32 -12.32 17.45
N PRO A 260 -6.00 -12.33 18.61
CA PRO A 260 -7.43 -12.68 18.68
C PRO A 260 -8.27 -11.73 17.82
N HIS A 261 -9.37 -12.23 17.24
CA HIS A 261 -10.32 -11.45 16.43
C HIS A 261 -9.69 -10.75 15.22
N TRP A 262 -8.67 -11.36 14.60
CA TRP A 262 -7.93 -10.80 13.48
C TRP A 262 -8.80 -10.27 12.31
N PRO A 263 -9.84 -10.97 11.82
CA PRO A 263 -10.67 -10.43 10.73
C PRO A 263 -11.34 -9.11 11.09
N ALA A 264 -11.85 -8.97 12.31
CA ALA A 264 -12.44 -7.73 12.79
C ALA A 264 -11.41 -6.60 12.90
N THR A 265 -10.19 -6.90 13.37
CA THR A 265 -9.08 -5.93 13.41
C THR A 265 -8.70 -5.47 12.01
N ARG A 266 -8.60 -6.40 11.05
CA ARG A 266 -8.26 -6.09 9.67
C ARG A 266 -9.34 -5.22 9.01
N GLY A 267 -10.61 -5.64 9.09
CA GLY A 267 -11.71 -4.88 8.50
C GLY A 267 -11.89 -3.48 9.10
N PHE A 268 -11.65 -3.32 10.41
CA PHE A 268 -11.66 -2.00 11.06
C PHE A 268 -10.50 -1.11 10.60
N ALA A 269 -9.28 -1.65 10.54
CA ALA A 269 -8.11 -0.93 10.04
C ALA A 269 -8.29 -0.52 8.58
N ASP A 270 -8.80 -1.43 7.73
CA ASP A 270 -9.15 -1.15 6.34
C ASP A 270 -10.14 0.01 6.26
N GLY A 271 -11.25 -0.04 7.02
CA GLY A 271 -12.26 1.01 7.06
C GLY A 271 -11.71 2.38 7.50
N LEU A 272 -10.85 2.41 8.53
CA LEU A 272 -10.16 3.62 8.95
C LEU A 272 -9.18 4.14 7.88
N GLY A 273 -8.45 3.25 7.22
CA GLY A 273 -7.57 3.57 6.09
C GLY A 273 -8.34 4.26 4.96
N TRP A 274 -9.51 3.73 4.58
CA TRP A 274 -10.38 4.37 3.57
C TRP A 274 -10.82 5.78 4.00
N ILE A 275 -11.25 5.96 5.24
CA ILE A 275 -11.66 7.29 5.75
C ILE A 275 -10.48 8.26 5.73
N ALA A 276 -9.32 7.82 6.22
CA ALA A 276 -8.10 8.61 6.25
C ALA A 276 -7.67 9.03 4.83
N GLN A 277 -7.69 8.10 3.88
CA GLN A 277 -7.33 8.34 2.49
C GLN A 277 -8.33 9.28 1.80
N ILE A 278 -9.64 9.04 1.92
CA ILE A 278 -10.67 9.93 1.35
C ILE A 278 -10.53 11.34 1.93
N GLY A 279 -10.48 11.45 3.27
CA GLY A 279 -10.39 12.73 3.95
C GLY A 279 -9.14 13.51 3.56
N MET A 280 -8.00 12.82 3.51
CA MET A 280 -6.71 13.39 3.08
C MET A 280 -6.77 13.91 1.65
N PHE A 281 -7.20 13.11 0.68
CA PHE A 281 -7.23 13.54 -0.73
C PHE A 281 -8.24 14.67 -0.97
N VAL A 282 -9.40 14.64 -0.34
CA VAL A 282 -10.37 15.74 -0.43
C VAL A 282 -9.78 17.02 0.17
N LEU A 283 -9.13 16.94 1.33
CA LEU A 283 -8.52 18.09 1.99
C LEU A 283 -7.39 18.71 1.16
N LEU A 284 -6.55 17.88 0.55
CA LEU A 284 -5.51 18.34 -0.37
C LEU A 284 -6.10 18.99 -1.62
N GLY A 285 -7.21 18.48 -2.15
CA GLY A 285 -7.92 19.09 -3.26
C GLY A 285 -8.54 20.44 -2.89
N LEU A 286 -9.01 20.60 -1.65
CA LEU A 286 -9.53 21.86 -1.12
C LEU A 286 -8.45 22.93 -0.95
N LEU A 287 -7.21 22.53 -0.62
CA LEU A 287 -6.08 23.44 -0.44
C LEU A 287 -5.59 24.07 -1.76
N VAL A 288 -5.89 23.43 -2.89
CA VAL A 288 -5.35 23.79 -4.20
C VAL A 288 -6.20 24.83 -4.89
N THR A 289 -5.53 25.76 -5.58
CA THR A 289 -6.18 26.80 -6.37
C THR A 289 -5.95 26.55 -7.88
N PRO A 290 -6.96 26.07 -8.63
CA PRO A 290 -6.81 25.61 -10.02
C PRO A 290 -6.21 26.63 -10.98
N HIS A 291 -6.55 27.92 -10.87
CA HIS A 291 -6.04 28.92 -11.81
C HIS A 291 -4.53 29.16 -11.67
N GLU A 292 -3.95 28.95 -10.48
CA GLU A 292 -2.51 29.07 -10.25
C GLU A 292 -1.73 27.89 -10.85
N LEU A 293 -2.34 26.69 -10.87
CA LEU A 293 -1.73 25.47 -11.40
C LEU A 293 -1.37 25.56 -12.88
N VAL A 294 -2.11 26.35 -13.65
CA VAL A 294 -1.94 26.44 -15.11
C VAL A 294 -0.53 26.93 -15.47
N ARG A 295 0.05 27.81 -14.65
CA ARG A 295 1.41 28.33 -14.86
C ARG A 295 2.49 27.27 -14.61
N ASP A 296 2.25 26.39 -13.64
CA ASP A 296 3.19 25.36 -13.20
C ASP A 296 2.99 24.01 -13.90
N PHE A 297 2.04 23.94 -14.84
CA PHE A 297 1.72 22.72 -15.59
C PHE A 297 2.91 22.18 -16.38
N TRP A 298 3.54 23.01 -17.21
CA TRP A 298 4.69 22.59 -18.02
C TRP A 298 5.91 22.21 -17.17
N PRO A 299 6.32 23.01 -16.16
CA PRO A 299 7.32 22.60 -15.17
C PRO A 299 7.06 21.20 -14.60
N ALA A 300 5.83 20.93 -14.16
CA ALA A 300 5.46 19.65 -13.58
C ALA A 300 5.55 18.48 -14.57
N VAL A 301 5.14 18.69 -15.83
CA VAL A 301 5.28 17.68 -16.90
C VAL A 301 6.74 17.39 -17.19
N VAL A 302 7.60 18.41 -17.30
CA VAL A 302 9.03 18.20 -17.57
C VAL A 302 9.71 17.46 -16.42
N ILE A 303 9.47 17.87 -15.18
CA ILE A 303 10.06 17.23 -13.99
C ILE A 303 9.57 15.80 -13.86
N GLY A 304 8.27 15.56 -14.05
CA GLY A 304 7.72 14.22 -13.99
C GLY A 304 8.22 13.32 -15.12
N LEU A 305 8.57 13.88 -16.28
CA LEU A 305 9.16 13.13 -17.38
C LEU A 305 10.57 12.68 -17.05
N VAL A 306 11.41 13.59 -16.53
CA VAL A 306 12.75 13.26 -16.02
C VAL A 306 12.66 12.17 -14.97
N LEU A 307 11.74 12.34 -14.03
CA LEU A 307 11.55 11.42 -12.92
C LEU A 307 11.10 10.03 -13.40
N THR A 308 10.15 9.96 -14.32
CA THR A 308 9.57 8.69 -14.80
C THR A 308 10.46 7.97 -15.81
N MET A 309 11.12 8.71 -16.71
CA MET A 309 11.91 8.14 -17.81
C MET A 309 13.39 7.99 -17.49
N ALA A 310 13.93 8.77 -16.55
CA ALA A 310 15.34 8.72 -16.19
C ALA A 310 15.56 8.34 -14.72
N ALA A 311 15.03 9.12 -13.79
CA ALA A 311 15.36 8.97 -12.37
C ALA A 311 14.91 7.61 -11.81
N ARG A 312 13.69 7.18 -12.12
CA ARG A 312 13.12 5.93 -11.63
C ARG A 312 13.74 4.67 -12.27
N PRO A 313 13.96 4.62 -13.60
CA PRO A 313 14.74 3.53 -14.20
C PRO A 313 16.16 3.46 -13.65
N LEU A 314 16.83 4.59 -13.49
CA LEU A 314 18.21 4.61 -12.97
C LEU A 314 18.26 4.16 -11.52
N SER A 315 17.35 4.63 -10.66
CA SER A 315 17.30 4.23 -9.26
C SER A 315 17.08 2.72 -9.11
N VAL A 316 16.14 2.16 -9.87
CA VAL A 316 15.87 0.72 -9.87
C VAL A 316 17.07 -0.09 -10.39
N VAL A 317 17.72 0.35 -11.47
CA VAL A 317 18.88 -0.38 -12.03
C VAL A 317 20.07 -0.36 -11.08
N VAL A 318 20.37 0.80 -10.48
CA VAL A 318 21.50 0.96 -9.55
C VAL A 318 21.25 0.18 -8.26
N SER A 319 20.07 0.32 -7.65
CA SER A 319 19.74 -0.37 -6.40
C SER A 319 19.61 -1.89 -6.58
N LEU A 320 19.14 -2.36 -7.73
CA LEU A 320 18.91 -3.79 -7.98
C LEU A 320 20.05 -4.50 -8.70
N LEU A 321 21.16 -3.80 -8.98
CA LEU A 321 22.36 -4.37 -9.60
C LEU A 321 22.88 -5.63 -8.85
N PRO A 322 22.94 -5.64 -7.49
CA PRO A 322 23.47 -6.78 -6.75
C PRO A 322 22.56 -8.02 -6.75
N PHE A 323 21.25 -7.84 -6.92
CA PHE A 323 20.25 -8.88 -6.62
C PHE A 323 19.87 -9.79 -7.80
N ARG A 324 20.51 -9.62 -8.98
CA ARG A 324 20.29 -10.43 -10.19
C ARG A 324 18.81 -10.60 -10.58
N ILE A 325 17.98 -9.58 -10.32
CA ILE A 325 16.56 -9.56 -10.70
C ILE A 325 16.43 -9.52 -12.23
N PRO A 326 15.51 -10.28 -12.87
CA PRO A 326 15.36 -10.28 -14.32
C PRO A 326 14.89 -8.90 -14.83
N TRP A 327 15.33 -8.53 -16.03
CA TRP A 327 15.09 -7.19 -16.58
C TRP A 327 13.60 -6.83 -16.70
N ARG A 328 12.73 -7.82 -16.91
CA ARG A 328 11.28 -7.62 -17.01
C ARG A 328 10.67 -7.14 -15.70
N GLU A 329 11.13 -7.71 -14.58
CA GLU A 329 10.70 -7.27 -13.25
C GLU A 329 11.23 -5.87 -12.95
N ARG A 330 12.49 -5.59 -13.30
CA ARG A 330 13.06 -4.24 -13.17
C ARG A 330 12.28 -3.20 -13.98
N ALA A 331 11.95 -3.51 -15.23
CA ALA A 331 11.17 -2.62 -16.09
C ALA A 331 9.79 -2.33 -15.50
N LEU A 332 9.11 -3.35 -14.95
CA LEU A 332 7.83 -3.13 -14.27
C LEU A 332 8.02 -2.28 -13.01
N MET A 333 9.02 -2.56 -12.17
CA MET A 333 9.31 -1.78 -10.95
C MET A 333 9.66 -0.31 -11.26
N SER A 334 10.37 -0.07 -12.37
CA SER A 334 10.67 1.28 -12.86
C SER A 334 9.42 2.01 -13.34
N TRP A 335 8.47 1.30 -13.96
CA TRP A 335 7.21 1.89 -14.43
C TRP A 335 6.14 2.02 -13.33
N ALA A 336 6.16 1.13 -12.34
CA ALA A 336 5.18 1.03 -11.26
C ALA A 336 5.32 2.12 -10.18
N GLY A 337 6.13 3.15 -10.38
CA GLY A 337 6.31 4.25 -9.42
C GLY A 337 5.17 5.26 -9.42
N LEU A 338 3.93 4.82 -9.15
CA LEU A 338 2.79 5.71 -8.98
C LEU A 338 2.95 6.56 -7.72
N ARG A 339 2.55 7.81 -7.82
CA ARG A 339 2.63 8.79 -6.73
C ARG A 339 1.23 8.99 -6.17
N GLY A 340 1.14 8.85 -4.86
CA GLY A 340 -0.11 9.00 -4.11
C GLY A 340 -0.25 10.37 -3.47
N ALA A 341 -0.94 10.40 -2.32
CA ALA A 341 -1.11 11.62 -1.54
C ALA A 341 0.15 12.02 -0.77
N VAL A 342 1.03 11.08 -0.45
CA VAL A 342 2.20 11.33 0.41
C VAL A 342 3.05 12.48 -0.14
N PRO A 343 3.48 12.48 -1.43
CA PRO A 343 4.22 13.63 -1.98
C PRO A 343 3.49 14.97 -1.83
N ILE A 344 2.17 15.00 -2.03
CA ILE A 344 1.40 16.25 -1.92
C ILE A 344 1.38 16.75 -0.46
N ILE A 345 1.25 15.86 0.51
CA ILE A 345 1.36 16.22 1.94
C ILE A 345 2.77 16.70 2.26
N LEU A 346 3.81 16.01 1.78
CA LEU A 346 5.18 16.44 2.05
C LEU A 346 5.49 17.80 1.43
N ALA A 347 4.84 18.15 0.32
CA ALA A 347 4.91 19.50 -0.25
C ALA A 347 4.25 20.58 0.61
N THR A 348 3.41 20.24 1.60
CA THR A 348 2.91 21.24 2.56
C THR A 348 3.95 21.64 3.60
N ILE A 349 5.01 20.83 3.80
CA ILE A 349 6.11 21.15 4.73
C ILE A 349 6.79 22.48 4.35
N PRO A 350 7.36 22.65 3.13
CA PRO A 350 7.98 23.92 2.74
C PRO A 350 6.97 25.07 2.69
N LEU A 351 5.70 24.79 2.43
CA LEU A 351 4.61 25.78 2.42
C LEU A 351 4.33 26.34 3.82
N VAL A 352 4.33 25.49 4.85
CA VAL A 352 4.15 25.90 6.25
C VAL A 352 5.41 26.54 6.81
N SER A 353 6.60 26.07 6.42
CA SER A 353 7.88 26.70 6.79
C SER A 353 8.10 28.07 6.14
N GLY A 354 7.26 28.48 5.19
CA GLY A 354 7.32 29.81 4.57
C GLY A 354 8.52 30.01 3.64
N ILE A 355 9.05 28.92 3.05
CA ILE A 355 10.18 28.99 2.13
C ILE A 355 9.79 29.76 0.87
N GLU A 356 10.73 30.54 0.34
CA GLU A 356 10.53 31.27 -0.91
C GLU A 356 10.24 30.31 -2.07
N GLY A 357 9.14 30.58 -2.80
CA GLY A 357 8.67 29.70 -3.87
C GLY A 357 7.98 28.41 -3.41
N SER A 358 7.68 28.24 -2.12
CA SER A 358 6.98 27.06 -1.58
C SER A 358 5.62 26.77 -2.22
N LYS A 359 4.84 27.81 -2.57
CA LYS A 359 3.60 27.66 -3.35
C LYS A 359 3.85 27.02 -4.71
N ARG A 360 4.94 27.43 -5.38
CA ARG A 360 5.35 26.88 -6.68
C ARG A 360 5.75 25.42 -6.56
N ILE A 361 6.50 25.06 -5.52
CA ILE A 361 6.85 23.66 -5.20
C ILE A 361 5.58 22.83 -5.05
N PHE A 362 4.64 23.30 -4.21
CA PHE A 362 3.37 22.62 -3.97
C PHE A 362 2.56 22.43 -5.26
N ASN A 363 2.41 23.48 -6.08
CA ASN A 363 1.69 23.42 -7.35
C ASN A 363 2.34 22.43 -8.33
N ILE A 364 3.68 22.47 -8.47
CA ILE A 364 4.42 21.54 -9.33
C ILE A 364 4.20 20.10 -8.88
N VAL A 365 4.36 19.81 -7.59
CA VAL A 365 4.17 18.46 -7.05
C VAL A 365 2.74 17.99 -7.26
N PHE A 366 1.75 18.85 -6.98
CA PHE A 366 0.34 18.53 -7.17
C PHE A 366 0.03 18.16 -8.62
N VAL A 367 0.42 19.02 -9.58
CA VAL A 367 0.17 18.75 -11.01
C VAL A 367 0.92 17.50 -11.46
N LEU A 368 2.16 17.31 -11.02
CA LEU A 368 2.95 16.13 -11.36
C LEU A 368 2.25 14.85 -10.89
N VAL A 369 1.78 14.81 -9.64
CA VAL A 369 1.05 13.65 -9.11
C VAL A 369 -0.21 13.40 -9.92
N VAL A 370 -1.01 14.42 -10.22
CA VAL A 370 -2.25 14.27 -11.00
C VAL A 370 -1.96 13.74 -12.40
N VAL A 371 -1.07 14.40 -13.15
CA VAL A 371 -0.76 14.06 -14.55
C VAL A 371 -0.15 12.67 -14.65
N TYR A 372 0.84 12.35 -13.83
CA TYR A 372 1.52 11.06 -13.92
C TYR A 372 0.68 9.92 -13.39
N THR A 373 -0.19 10.14 -12.40
CA THR A 373 -1.14 9.10 -11.96
C THR A 373 -2.23 8.85 -13.01
N LEU A 374 -2.67 9.88 -13.76
CA LEU A 374 -3.56 9.71 -14.91
C LEU A 374 -2.92 8.95 -16.08
N ILE A 375 -1.61 9.14 -16.31
CA ILE A 375 -0.88 8.46 -17.39
C ILE A 375 -0.46 7.04 -16.98
N GLN A 376 0.18 6.91 -15.82
CA GLN A 376 0.74 5.64 -15.35
C GLN A 376 -0.33 4.67 -14.87
N GLY A 377 -1.43 5.15 -14.26
CA GLY A 377 -2.49 4.28 -13.74
C GLY A 377 -3.04 3.32 -14.80
N PRO A 378 -3.66 3.82 -15.88
CA PRO A 378 -4.19 2.96 -16.94
C PRO A 378 -3.11 2.17 -17.72
N THR A 379 -1.89 2.70 -17.83
CA THR A 379 -0.82 2.03 -18.58
C THR A 379 -0.16 0.90 -17.80
N LEU A 380 -0.21 0.91 -16.46
CA LEU A 380 0.48 -0.06 -15.62
C LEU A 380 -0.01 -1.52 -15.83
N PRO A 381 -1.33 -1.83 -15.86
CA PRO A 381 -1.81 -3.17 -16.19
C PRO A 381 -1.42 -3.62 -17.59
N TRP A 382 -1.35 -2.69 -18.55
CA TRP A 382 -0.93 -2.97 -19.92
C TRP A 382 0.56 -3.33 -19.97
N VAL A 383 1.44 -2.57 -19.31
CA VAL A 383 2.88 -2.88 -19.19
C VAL A 383 3.10 -4.23 -18.51
N ALA A 384 2.40 -4.52 -17.42
CA ALA A 384 2.51 -5.81 -16.72
C ALA A 384 2.14 -7.01 -17.63
N LYS A 385 1.08 -6.86 -18.44
CA LYS A 385 0.68 -7.88 -19.44
C LYS A 385 1.71 -8.00 -20.57
N ALA A 386 2.21 -6.88 -21.10
CA ALA A 386 3.21 -6.87 -22.17
C ALA A 386 4.51 -7.57 -21.75
N LEU A 387 4.91 -7.42 -20.49
CA LEU A 387 6.09 -8.08 -19.90
C LEU A 387 5.88 -9.57 -19.56
N LYS A 388 4.66 -10.10 -19.76
CA LYS A 388 4.28 -11.51 -19.51
C LYS A 388 4.51 -11.95 -18.05
N LEU A 389 4.28 -11.06 -17.09
CA LEU A 389 4.49 -11.34 -15.66
C LEU A 389 3.28 -12.00 -14.98
N GLY A 390 2.12 -12.10 -15.65
CA GLY A 390 0.85 -12.55 -15.07
C GLY A 390 0.36 -13.97 -15.38
N ASN A 391 1.28 -14.92 -15.62
CA ASN A 391 0.91 -16.31 -15.96
C ASN A 391 1.18 -17.33 -14.83
N GLY A 392 1.39 -16.87 -13.60
CA GLY A 392 1.56 -17.76 -12.45
C GLY A 392 0.22 -18.27 -11.92
N ALA A 393 -0.04 -19.56 -12.07
CA ALA A 393 -1.13 -20.29 -11.41
C ALA A 393 -0.88 -20.38 -9.89
N GLU A 394 -0.81 -19.25 -9.19
CA GLU A 394 -0.84 -19.21 -7.73
C GLU A 394 -2.31 -19.17 -7.29
N ALA A 395 -2.67 -20.08 -6.38
CA ALA A 395 -4.01 -20.17 -5.80
C ALA A 395 -4.37 -18.82 -5.16
N ALA A 396 -5.39 -18.15 -5.69
CA ALA A 396 -5.91 -16.95 -5.10
C ALA A 396 -6.61 -17.32 -3.78
N ASP A 397 -6.10 -16.80 -2.66
CA ASP A 397 -6.78 -16.86 -1.37
C ASP A 397 -8.02 -15.95 -1.48
N LEU A 398 -9.15 -16.54 -1.91
CA LEU A 398 -10.43 -15.86 -1.91
C LEU A 398 -10.84 -15.69 -0.45
N GLY A 399 -10.46 -14.53 0.12
CA GLY A 399 -10.96 -14.06 1.41
C GLY A 399 -12.46 -13.78 1.32
N ILE A 400 -13.25 -14.84 1.27
CA ILE A 400 -14.71 -14.78 1.37
C ILE A 400 -15.01 -14.51 2.84
N GLU A 401 -15.25 -13.24 3.17
CA GLU A 401 -15.90 -12.84 4.41
C GLU A 401 -17.24 -13.58 4.51
N SER A 402 -17.23 -14.68 5.25
CA SER A 402 -18.39 -15.49 5.52
C SER A 402 -18.50 -15.62 7.03
N ALA A 403 -19.17 -14.63 7.62
CA ALA A 403 -19.54 -14.55 9.03
C ALA A 403 -20.12 -15.84 9.67
N PRO A 404 -20.66 -16.85 8.94
CA PRO A 404 -21.05 -18.12 9.56
C PRO A 404 -19.90 -19.12 9.85
N LEU A 405 -18.73 -18.98 9.21
CA LEU A 405 -17.61 -19.94 9.34
C LEU A 405 -16.73 -19.69 10.58
N GLU A 406 -16.81 -18.50 11.18
CA GLU A 406 -16.01 -18.11 12.35
C GLU A 406 -16.33 -18.91 13.62
N ARG A 407 -17.56 -19.44 13.76
CA ARG A 407 -17.90 -20.33 14.89
C ARG A 407 -17.24 -21.71 14.80
N LEU A 408 -16.78 -22.10 13.60
CA LEU A 408 -16.27 -23.44 13.31
C LEU A 408 -14.74 -23.50 13.16
N ARG A 409 -14.02 -22.37 13.22
CA ARG A 409 -12.56 -22.28 12.95
C ARG A 409 -12.16 -23.00 11.66
N GLY A 410 -12.95 -22.78 10.60
CA GLY A 410 -12.78 -23.38 9.29
C GLY A 410 -12.29 -22.36 8.26
N HIS A 411 -11.26 -22.72 7.51
CA HIS A 411 -10.79 -22.02 6.32
C HIS A 411 -11.48 -22.58 5.07
N LEU A 412 -11.82 -21.70 4.13
CA LEU A 412 -12.22 -22.07 2.77
C LEU A 412 -11.01 -21.96 1.84
N LEU A 413 -10.67 -23.04 1.15
CA LEU A 413 -9.66 -23.08 0.10
C LEU A 413 -10.38 -23.23 -1.24
N SER A 414 -10.11 -22.35 -2.21
CA SER A 414 -10.49 -22.57 -3.61
C SER A 414 -9.32 -23.15 -4.38
N VAL A 415 -9.52 -24.28 -5.05
CA VAL A 415 -8.50 -24.97 -5.84
C VAL A 415 -9.04 -25.25 -7.23
N ALA A 416 -8.56 -24.51 -8.22
CA ALA A 416 -8.81 -24.80 -9.61
C ALA A 416 -7.96 -26.00 -10.07
N ILE A 417 -8.53 -26.87 -10.92
CA ILE A 417 -7.83 -27.99 -11.54
C ILE A 417 -7.32 -27.55 -12.93
N PRO A 418 -6.06 -27.12 -13.07
CA PRO A 418 -5.52 -26.70 -14.36
C PRO A 418 -5.40 -27.88 -15.32
N GLU A 419 -5.36 -27.61 -16.63
CA GLU A 419 -5.33 -28.65 -17.67
C GLU A 419 -4.17 -29.65 -17.55
N LYS A 420 -3.04 -29.21 -16.96
CA LYS A 420 -1.85 -30.02 -16.73
C LYS A 420 -1.88 -30.82 -15.42
N SER A 421 -2.87 -30.60 -14.56
CA SER A 421 -3.01 -31.29 -13.28
C SER A 421 -3.30 -32.76 -13.49
N ARG A 422 -2.62 -33.64 -12.75
CA ARG A 422 -2.92 -35.09 -12.70
C ARG A 422 -4.08 -35.43 -11.76
N MET A 423 -4.74 -34.43 -11.20
CA MET A 423 -5.94 -34.58 -10.37
C MET A 423 -7.19 -34.98 -11.19
N HIS A 424 -7.16 -34.81 -12.51
CA HIS A 424 -8.23 -35.29 -13.38
C HIS A 424 -8.37 -36.82 -13.32
N GLY A 425 -9.59 -37.33 -13.18
CA GLY A 425 -9.84 -38.76 -13.04
C GLY A 425 -9.68 -39.32 -11.62
N VAL A 426 -9.29 -38.48 -10.65
CA VAL A 426 -9.28 -38.83 -9.22
C VAL A 426 -10.67 -38.60 -8.65
N GLU A 427 -11.16 -39.54 -7.85
CA GLU A 427 -12.42 -39.36 -7.11
C GLU A 427 -12.21 -38.52 -5.85
N VAL A 428 -13.23 -37.79 -5.41
CA VAL A 428 -13.13 -36.95 -4.19
C VAL A 428 -12.71 -37.77 -2.96
N GLY A 429 -13.17 -39.02 -2.82
CA GLY A 429 -12.75 -39.93 -1.76
C GLY A 429 -11.29 -40.39 -1.87
N GLU A 430 -10.73 -40.43 -3.08
CA GLU A 430 -9.33 -40.80 -3.33
C GLU A 430 -8.35 -39.67 -2.97
N LEU A 431 -8.83 -38.43 -2.79
CA LEU A 431 -8.00 -37.32 -2.31
C LEU A 431 -7.39 -37.63 -0.94
N ARG A 432 -8.11 -38.38 -0.08
CA ARG A 432 -7.72 -38.71 1.30
C ARG A 432 -7.26 -37.47 2.07
N LEU A 433 -8.15 -36.47 2.13
CA LEU A 433 -7.92 -35.27 2.92
C LEU A 433 -7.79 -35.61 4.42
N PRO A 434 -6.99 -34.84 5.19
CA PRO A 434 -6.85 -35.05 6.62
C PRO A 434 -8.20 -34.88 7.34
N ALA A 435 -8.37 -35.56 8.47
CA ALA A 435 -9.56 -35.40 9.30
C ALA A 435 -9.71 -33.94 9.75
N GLY A 436 -10.84 -33.31 9.42
CA GLY A 436 -11.06 -31.86 9.58
C GLY A 436 -10.96 -31.06 8.29
N ALA A 437 -10.71 -31.71 7.14
CA ALA A 437 -10.81 -31.10 5.81
C ALA A 437 -11.76 -31.89 4.89
N ALA A 438 -12.61 -31.20 4.13
CA ALA A 438 -13.57 -31.81 3.21
C ALA A 438 -13.82 -30.93 1.98
N VAL A 439 -13.99 -31.55 0.82
CA VAL A 439 -14.49 -30.87 -0.38
C VAL A 439 -15.99 -30.65 -0.20
N THR A 440 -16.42 -29.41 -0.12
CA THR A 440 -17.83 -29.06 0.13
C THR A 440 -18.60 -28.79 -1.14
N LEU A 441 -17.92 -28.31 -2.19
CA LEU A 441 -18.57 -27.87 -3.41
C LEU A 441 -17.60 -28.00 -4.60
N VAL A 442 -18.12 -28.40 -5.75
CA VAL A 442 -17.39 -28.40 -7.03
C VAL A 442 -18.14 -27.49 -7.99
N VAL A 443 -17.43 -26.54 -8.60
CA VAL A 443 -17.95 -25.70 -9.67
C VAL A 443 -17.42 -26.25 -10.99
N ARG A 444 -18.33 -26.61 -11.90
CA ARG A 444 -18.03 -27.12 -13.24
C ARG A 444 -18.88 -26.35 -14.23
N GLU A 445 -18.24 -25.73 -15.23
CA GLU A 445 -18.96 -25.01 -16.30
C GLU A 445 -19.99 -23.98 -15.74
N SER A 446 -19.62 -23.29 -14.65
CA SER A 446 -20.46 -22.32 -13.94
C SER A 446 -21.65 -22.88 -13.16
N GLU A 447 -21.80 -24.20 -13.06
CA GLU A 447 -22.75 -24.85 -12.15
C GLU A 447 -22.05 -25.41 -10.91
N SER A 448 -22.61 -25.11 -9.73
CA SER A 448 -22.13 -25.61 -8.44
C SER A 448 -22.93 -26.82 -7.97
N PHE A 449 -22.24 -27.88 -7.54
CA PHE A 449 -22.89 -29.03 -6.92
C PHE A 449 -22.08 -29.59 -5.74
N VAL A 450 -22.77 -30.28 -4.83
CA VAL A 450 -22.14 -30.96 -3.69
C VAL A 450 -21.61 -32.32 -4.18
N PRO A 451 -20.29 -32.59 -4.11
CA PRO A 451 -19.73 -33.82 -4.61
C PRO A 451 -20.02 -35.01 -3.69
N SER A 452 -20.24 -36.19 -4.29
CA SER A 452 -20.16 -37.47 -3.59
C SER A 452 -18.70 -37.95 -3.47
N PRO A 453 -18.37 -38.88 -2.57
CA PRO A 453 -17.04 -39.49 -2.51
C PRO A 453 -16.59 -40.12 -3.83
N THR A 454 -17.53 -40.58 -4.66
CA THR A 454 -17.29 -41.19 -5.98
C THR A 454 -17.28 -40.18 -7.13
N THR A 455 -17.45 -38.88 -6.83
CA THR A 455 -17.44 -37.84 -7.86
C THR A 455 -16.04 -37.74 -8.45
N VAL A 456 -15.95 -37.95 -9.77
CA VAL A 456 -14.70 -37.86 -10.52
C VAL A 456 -14.41 -36.39 -10.87
N LEU A 457 -13.21 -35.95 -10.51
CA LEU A 457 -12.70 -34.62 -10.80
C LEU A 457 -12.28 -34.48 -12.27
N ARG A 458 -12.64 -33.35 -12.89
CA ARG A 458 -12.33 -33.03 -14.31
C ARG A 458 -11.40 -31.83 -14.39
N ARG A 459 -10.74 -31.70 -15.55
CA ARG A 459 -9.96 -30.50 -15.87
C ARG A 459 -10.91 -29.31 -15.96
N GLY A 460 -10.52 -28.18 -15.38
CA GLY A 460 -11.36 -26.97 -15.33
C GLY A 460 -12.36 -26.94 -14.18
N ASP A 461 -12.47 -28.00 -13.36
CA ASP A 461 -13.25 -27.94 -12.13
C ASP A 461 -12.59 -26.98 -11.13
N GLU A 462 -13.40 -26.27 -10.35
CA GLU A 462 -12.95 -25.48 -9.19
C GLU A 462 -13.51 -26.12 -7.92
N LEU A 463 -12.63 -26.50 -7.00
CA LEU A 463 -12.96 -27.17 -5.74
C LEU A 463 -13.01 -26.17 -4.61
N LEU A 464 -14.10 -26.18 -3.86
CA LEU A 464 -14.21 -25.49 -2.58
C LEU A 464 -13.96 -26.51 -1.46
N VAL A 465 -12.90 -26.30 -0.68
CA VAL A 465 -12.49 -27.19 0.41
C VAL A 465 -12.57 -26.43 1.73
N VAL A 466 -13.32 -26.95 2.69
CA VAL A 466 -13.31 -26.43 4.07
C VAL A 466 -12.29 -27.23 4.87
N ALA A 467 -11.37 -26.57 5.56
CA ALA A 467 -10.37 -27.19 6.43
C ALA A 467 -10.25 -26.45 7.76
N THR A 468 -10.16 -27.16 8.89
CA THR A 468 -9.92 -26.51 10.19
C THR A 468 -8.48 -25.97 10.31
N ASP A 469 -8.28 -24.93 11.13
CA ASP A 469 -6.98 -24.29 11.39
C ASP A 469 -5.77 -25.26 11.49
N PRO A 470 -5.80 -26.34 12.31
CA PRO A 470 -4.63 -27.20 12.49
C PRO A 470 -4.27 -28.04 11.25
N VAL A 471 -5.22 -28.25 10.32
CA VAL A 471 -5.03 -29.15 9.17
C VAL A 471 -5.02 -28.43 7.82
N ARG A 472 -5.15 -27.10 7.81
CA ARG A 472 -5.11 -26.27 6.59
C ARG A 472 -3.87 -26.56 5.74
N ASP A 473 -2.68 -26.41 6.33
CA ASP A 473 -1.42 -26.56 5.59
C ASP A 473 -1.24 -28.00 5.08
N ALA A 474 -1.69 -28.99 5.86
CA ALA A 474 -1.69 -30.40 5.46
C ALA A 474 -2.68 -30.70 4.33
N ALA A 475 -3.87 -30.08 4.35
CA ALA A 475 -4.87 -30.20 3.30
C ALA A 475 -4.38 -29.56 2.00
N GLU A 476 -3.76 -28.39 2.06
CA GLU A 476 -3.17 -27.73 0.90
C GLU A 476 -2.01 -28.55 0.31
N ALA A 477 -1.08 -29.02 1.15
CA ALA A 477 0.02 -29.87 0.72
C ALA A 477 -0.49 -31.15 0.04
N ARG A 478 -1.57 -31.75 0.58
CA ARG A 478 -2.19 -32.93 0.00
C ARG A 478 -2.81 -32.65 -1.37
N LEU A 479 -3.55 -31.55 -1.52
CA LEU A 479 -4.15 -31.16 -2.81
C LEU A 479 -3.06 -30.89 -3.85
N ARG A 480 -1.96 -30.22 -3.47
CA ARG A 480 -0.80 -30.01 -4.35
C ARG A 480 -0.14 -31.34 -4.76
N ALA A 481 0.06 -32.26 -3.81
CA ALA A 481 0.63 -33.58 -4.07
C ALA A 481 -0.23 -34.38 -5.06
N VAL A 482 -1.55 -34.40 -4.89
CA VAL A 482 -2.47 -35.07 -5.82
C VAL A 482 -2.50 -34.36 -7.18
N GLY A 483 -2.40 -33.02 -7.21
CA GLY A 483 -2.27 -32.27 -8.45
C GLY A 483 -1.05 -32.67 -9.29
N GLN A 484 0.05 -33.03 -8.64
CA GLN A 484 1.30 -33.44 -9.30
C GLN A 484 1.37 -34.95 -9.58
N GLY A 485 0.92 -35.78 -8.63
CA GLY A 485 1.08 -37.24 -8.65
C GLY A 485 -0.17 -38.04 -9.04
N GLY A 486 -1.33 -37.40 -9.15
CA GLY A 486 -2.61 -38.06 -9.40
C GLY A 486 -2.95 -39.13 -8.35
N LYS A 487 -3.55 -40.25 -8.78
CA LYS A 487 -3.89 -41.37 -7.89
C LYS A 487 -2.70 -41.97 -7.13
N LEU A 488 -1.48 -41.81 -7.67
CA LEU A 488 -0.25 -42.36 -7.10
C LEU A 488 0.51 -41.38 -6.19
N ALA A 489 -0.05 -40.21 -5.88
CA ALA A 489 0.61 -39.19 -5.06
C ALA A 489 1.06 -39.69 -3.67
N GLY A 490 0.40 -40.70 -3.10
CA GLY A 490 0.83 -41.34 -1.85
C GLY A 490 2.10 -42.22 -1.98
N TRP A 491 2.37 -42.75 -3.17
CA TRP A 491 3.50 -43.64 -3.44
C TRP A 491 4.73 -42.88 -3.96
N LEU A 492 4.53 -41.73 -4.58
CA LEU A 492 5.59 -40.92 -5.17
C LEU A 492 6.40 -40.09 -4.16
N GLY A 493 6.12 -40.21 -2.85
CA GLY A 493 6.82 -39.44 -1.81
C GLY A 493 6.65 -37.93 -1.94
N THR A 494 5.64 -37.46 -2.69
CA THR A 494 5.35 -36.02 -2.88
C THR A 494 4.63 -35.39 -1.67
N GLY A 495 4.49 -36.13 -0.57
CA GLY A 495 4.14 -35.55 0.72
C GLY A 495 5.40 -34.98 1.35
N GLY A 496 5.45 -33.66 1.51
CA GLY A 496 6.46 -33.02 2.37
C GLY A 496 6.32 -33.48 3.81
#